data_AF-A0A2V7A299-F1
#
_entry.id   AF-A0A2V7A299-F1
#
_cell.length_a   1.000
_cell.length_b   1.000
_cell.length_c   1.000
_cell.angle_alpha   90.00
_cell.angle_beta   90.00
_cell.angle_gamma   90.00
#
_symmetry.space_group_name_H-M   'P 1'
#
loop_
_entity.id
_entity.type
_entity.pdbx_description
1 polymer ?
#
loop_
_entity_poly.entity_id
_entity_poly.type
_entity_poly.pdbx_seq_one_letter_code
_entity_poly.pdbx_strand_id
1 'polypeptide(L)'
;VTVTYAAATAPTVTITTPTASPTYGTSLSSLSLGGTASGVTQVTWANNRGGGGTATGTTSWTASGVVLQTGANLLTVTARDAAGNTATGVLTVTLSSTLAFTDDPLVAQRTLSRALHITELRAVINSVRVARGLATFAWTDPTLTAGSTPVKMVHLAELRAALNQAYQAAGRTAPAYTDPTVVGRLTLIKAIHVNELRAAVRNIN
;
A
#
# COMPACT_ATOMS: atom_id res chain seq x y z
N VAL A 1 15.01 -42.35 -39.43
CA VAL A 1 15.35 -41.59 -38.21
C VAL A 1 14.10 -40.84 -37.80
N THR A 2 13.41 -41.32 -36.75
CA THR A 2 12.26 -40.61 -36.18
C THR A 2 12.83 -39.57 -35.21
N VAL A 3 12.70 -38.28 -35.53
CA VAL A 3 13.11 -37.20 -34.62
C VAL A 3 11.95 -36.98 -33.66
N THR A 4 12.09 -37.45 -32.43
CA THR A 4 11.15 -37.17 -31.34
C THR A 4 11.50 -35.79 -30.79
N TYR A 5 10.75 -34.76 -31.18
CA TYR A 5 10.85 -33.45 -30.53
C TYR A 5 10.22 -33.54 -29.14
N ALA A 6 10.98 -33.24 -28.08
CA ALA A 6 10.40 -33.07 -26.76
C ALA A 6 9.42 -31.89 -26.79
N ALA A 7 8.20 -32.08 -26.28
CA ALA A 7 7.23 -31.00 -26.18
C ALA A 7 7.77 -29.91 -25.24
N ALA A 8 7.86 -28.68 -25.73
CA ALA A 8 8.26 -27.54 -24.91
C ALA A 8 7.26 -27.35 -23.76
N THR A 9 7.77 -27.23 -22.53
CA THR A 9 6.93 -26.92 -21.37
C THR A 9 6.30 -25.55 -21.57
N ALA A 10 4.97 -25.48 -21.53
CA ALA A 10 4.25 -24.21 -21.69
C ALA A 10 4.74 -23.18 -20.65
N PRO A 11 4.90 -21.91 -21.04
CA PRO A 11 5.37 -20.90 -20.11
C PRO A 11 4.37 -20.71 -18.95
N THR A 12 4.87 -20.34 -17.79
CA THR A 12 4.05 -19.96 -16.63
C THR A 12 4.51 -18.62 -16.06
N VAL A 13 3.61 -17.91 -15.40
CA VAL A 13 3.94 -16.68 -14.67
C VAL A 13 3.02 -16.52 -13.46
N THR A 14 3.58 -16.04 -12.35
CA THR A 14 2.85 -15.79 -11.10
C THR A 14 3.35 -14.51 -10.48
N ILE A 15 2.42 -13.64 -10.07
CA ILE A 15 2.70 -12.40 -9.35
C ILE A 15 2.72 -12.72 -7.86
N THR A 16 3.79 -12.35 -7.15
CA THR A 16 3.93 -12.57 -5.70
C THR A 16 4.12 -11.26 -4.94
N THR A 17 4.59 -10.21 -5.61
CA THR A 17 4.74 -8.86 -5.07
C THR A 17 3.90 -7.89 -5.90
N PRO A 18 3.07 -7.03 -5.26
CA PRO A 18 2.94 -6.80 -3.82
C PRO A 18 2.13 -7.85 -3.05
N THR A 19 1.39 -8.72 -3.75
CA THR A 19 0.59 -9.79 -3.16
C THR A 19 0.38 -10.92 -4.15
N ALA A 20 0.06 -12.12 -3.65
CA ALA A 20 -0.43 -13.25 -4.45
C ALA A 20 -1.97 -13.23 -4.60
N SER A 21 -2.67 -12.35 -3.88
CA SER A 21 -4.11 -12.16 -4.04
C SER A 21 -4.44 -11.50 -5.38
N PRO A 22 -5.62 -11.76 -5.98
CA PRO A 22 -5.99 -11.18 -7.27
C PRO A 22 -6.22 -9.66 -7.22
N THR A 23 -6.36 -9.09 -6.02
CA THR A 23 -6.58 -7.65 -5.79
C THR A 23 -5.62 -7.09 -4.76
N TYR A 24 -5.25 -5.82 -4.92
CA TYR A 24 -4.39 -5.07 -4.00
C TYR A 24 -4.86 -3.62 -3.89
N GLY A 25 -5.10 -3.14 -2.67
CA GLY A 25 -5.39 -1.73 -2.42
C GLY A 25 -4.09 -0.99 -2.07
N THR A 26 -3.87 0.16 -2.69
CA THR A 26 -2.73 1.04 -2.36
C THR A 26 -3.12 2.50 -2.39
N SER A 27 -2.27 3.30 -1.77
CA SER A 27 -2.32 4.76 -1.83
C SER A 27 -1.07 5.36 -2.47
N LEU A 28 -0.09 4.53 -2.83
CA LEU A 28 1.09 4.94 -3.57
C LEU A 28 0.74 5.09 -5.06
N SER A 29 1.16 6.19 -5.68
CA SER A 29 0.97 6.40 -7.12
C SER A 29 1.89 5.55 -8.01
N SER A 30 2.80 4.78 -7.40
CA SER A 30 3.65 3.81 -8.09
C SER A 30 3.97 2.60 -7.21
N LEU A 31 4.19 1.44 -7.81
CA LEU A 31 4.62 0.24 -7.08
C LEU A 31 5.67 -0.56 -7.86
N SER A 32 6.23 -1.57 -7.19
CA SER A 32 7.02 -2.62 -7.83
C SER A 32 6.21 -3.91 -7.90
N LEU A 33 6.17 -4.52 -9.08
CA LEU A 33 5.71 -5.89 -9.26
C LEU A 33 6.88 -6.85 -9.18
N GLY A 34 6.61 -8.06 -8.71
CA GLY A 34 7.58 -9.13 -8.71
C GLY A 34 6.90 -10.49 -8.69
N GLY A 35 7.63 -11.51 -9.11
CA GLY A 35 7.06 -12.83 -9.22
C GLY A 35 8.01 -13.87 -9.78
N THR A 36 7.44 -15.02 -10.11
CA THR A 36 8.14 -16.14 -10.71
C THR A 36 7.58 -16.48 -12.09
N ALA A 37 8.40 -17.08 -12.94
CA ALA A 37 8.00 -17.61 -14.23
C ALA A 37 8.83 -18.87 -14.56
N SER A 38 8.33 -19.72 -15.46
CA SER A 38 9.05 -20.91 -15.92
C SER A 38 8.90 -21.07 -17.43
N GLY A 39 9.94 -21.60 -18.08
CA GLY A 39 9.94 -21.84 -19.53
C GLY A 39 9.92 -20.56 -20.37
N VAL A 40 10.47 -19.45 -19.87
CA VAL A 40 10.34 -18.13 -20.51
C VAL A 40 11.68 -17.51 -20.88
N THR A 41 11.69 -16.73 -21.95
CA THR A 41 12.80 -15.87 -22.39
C THR A 41 12.56 -14.40 -22.06
N GLN A 42 11.30 -14.01 -21.82
CA GLN A 42 10.93 -12.63 -21.51
C GLN A 42 9.71 -12.57 -20.59
N VAL A 43 9.71 -11.59 -19.69
CA VAL A 43 8.54 -11.17 -18.93
C VAL A 43 8.29 -9.68 -19.20
N THR A 44 7.06 -9.33 -19.55
CA THR A 44 6.61 -7.95 -19.78
C THR A 44 5.42 -7.64 -18.91
N TRP A 45 5.13 -6.36 -18.71
CA TRP A 45 3.95 -5.90 -17.97
C TRP A 45 3.28 -4.74 -18.70
N ALA A 46 1.98 -4.57 -18.46
CA ALA A 46 1.18 -3.47 -18.94
C ALA A 46 0.14 -3.07 -17.88
N ASN A 47 -0.19 -1.78 -17.83
CA ASN A 47 -1.31 -1.26 -17.05
C ASN A 47 -2.39 -0.77 -18.02
N ASN A 48 -3.66 -1.19 -17.84
CA ASN A 48 -4.78 -0.74 -18.66
C ASN A 48 -5.04 0.77 -18.58
N ARG A 49 -4.50 1.44 -17.56
CA ARG A 49 -4.54 2.91 -17.40
C ARG A 49 -3.31 3.62 -17.99
N GLY A 50 -2.46 2.89 -18.72
CA GLY A 50 -1.25 3.42 -19.35
C GLY A 50 0.02 3.03 -18.60
N GLY A 51 1.11 2.89 -19.35
CA GLY A 51 2.38 2.37 -18.87
C GLY A 51 2.55 0.87 -19.17
N GLY A 52 3.79 0.47 -19.33
CA GLY A 52 4.18 -0.91 -19.60
C GLY A 52 5.68 -1.01 -19.85
N GLY A 53 6.21 -2.22 -19.90
CA GLY A 53 7.61 -2.43 -20.18
C GLY A 53 8.07 -3.87 -19.99
N THR A 54 9.37 -4.08 -20.14
CA THR A 54 10.03 -5.36 -19.88
C THR A 54 10.44 -5.42 -18.42
N ALA A 55 10.13 -6.53 -17.74
CA ALA A 55 10.62 -6.78 -16.39
C ALA A 55 12.12 -7.12 -16.41
N THR A 56 12.79 -6.88 -15.29
CA THR A 56 14.16 -7.35 -15.06
C THR A 56 14.12 -8.79 -14.58
N GLY A 57 14.85 -9.68 -15.25
CA GLY A 57 14.86 -11.12 -14.98
C GLY A 57 13.75 -11.90 -15.68
N THR A 58 13.84 -13.23 -15.62
CA THR A 58 12.88 -14.16 -16.25
C THR A 58 12.28 -15.09 -15.21
N THR A 59 13.07 -16.02 -14.65
CA THR A 59 12.59 -16.99 -13.65
C THR A 59 12.14 -16.32 -12.35
N SER A 60 12.96 -15.39 -11.85
CA SER A 60 12.59 -14.43 -10.82
C SER A 60 12.62 -13.06 -11.49
N TRP A 61 11.48 -12.41 -11.57
CA TRP A 61 11.33 -11.18 -12.34
C TRP A 61 10.84 -10.04 -11.45
N THR A 62 11.21 -8.82 -11.81
CA THR A 62 10.81 -7.59 -11.12
C THR A 62 10.51 -6.48 -12.12
N ALA A 63 9.45 -5.72 -11.87
CA ALA A 63 9.12 -4.52 -12.61
C ALA A 63 8.91 -3.36 -11.64
N SER A 64 9.87 -2.45 -11.59
CA SER A 64 9.86 -1.29 -10.69
C SER A 64 9.24 -0.07 -11.35
N GLY A 65 8.66 0.83 -10.56
CA GLY A 65 8.15 2.10 -11.06
C GLY A 65 6.87 1.97 -11.90
N VAL A 66 6.04 0.95 -11.63
CA VAL A 66 4.73 0.78 -12.25
C VAL A 66 3.83 1.92 -11.77
N VAL A 67 3.59 2.91 -12.63
CA VAL A 67 2.74 4.07 -12.34
C VAL A 67 1.28 3.65 -12.33
N LEU A 68 0.53 4.16 -11.36
CA LEU A 68 -0.89 3.92 -11.16
C LEU A 68 -1.68 5.20 -11.37
N GLN A 69 -2.88 5.06 -11.93
CA GLN A 69 -3.90 6.10 -11.99
C GLN A 69 -4.92 5.90 -10.88
N THR A 70 -5.59 6.98 -10.47
CA THR A 70 -6.64 6.91 -9.44
C THR A 70 -7.71 5.87 -9.81
N GLY A 71 -8.13 5.07 -8.83
CA GLY A 71 -9.09 3.98 -9.00
C GLY A 71 -8.43 2.66 -9.40
N ALA A 72 -9.19 1.78 -10.05
CA ALA A 72 -8.71 0.46 -10.46
C ALA A 72 -7.75 0.53 -11.66
N ASN A 73 -6.58 -0.09 -11.50
CA ASN A 73 -5.54 -0.36 -12.48
C ASN A 73 -5.45 -1.87 -12.66
N LEU A 74 -5.74 -2.37 -13.85
CA LEU A 74 -5.54 -3.77 -14.19
C LEU A 74 -4.12 -3.93 -14.71
N LEU A 75 -3.27 -4.54 -13.90
CA LEU A 75 -1.89 -4.87 -14.26
C LEU A 75 -1.87 -6.27 -14.87
N THR A 76 -1.36 -6.37 -16.09
CA THR A 76 -1.18 -7.64 -16.81
C THR A 76 0.29 -7.92 -16.97
N VAL A 77 0.74 -9.09 -16.53
CA VAL A 77 2.10 -9.57 -16.73
C VAL A 77 2.06 -10.68 -17.77
N THR A 78 2.90 -10.60 -18.80
CA THR A 78 2.99 -11.58 -19.89
C THR A 78 4.37 -12.20 -19.92
N ALA A 79 4.41 -13.50 -19.67
CA ALA A 79 5.55 -14.37 -19.90
C ALA A 79 5.54 -14.86 -21.35
N ARG A 80 6.72 -14.90 -21.99
CA ARG A 80 6.90 -15.40 -23.36
C ARG A 80 8.07 -16.39 -23.41
N ASP A 81 7.91 -17.49 -24.14
CA ASP A 81 8.97 -18.46 -24.40
C ASP A 81 9.74 -18.17 -25.71
N ALA A 82 10.75 -18.99 -26.02
CA ALA A 82 11.55 -18.86 -27.25
C ALA A 82 10.76 -19.14 -28.54
N ALA A 83 9.69 -19.94 -28.45
CA ALA A 83 8.82 -20.28 -29.57
C ALA A 83 7.71 -19.24 -29.80
N GLY A 84 7.59 -18.26 -28.91
CA GLY A 84 6.59 -17.19 -28.96
C GLY A 84 5.29 -17.50 -28.21
N ASN A 85 5.17 -18.65 -27.53
CA ASN A 85 4.02 -18.96 -26.69
C ASN A 85 4.01 -18.04 -25.46
N THR A 86 2.82 -17.74 -24.95
CA THR A 86 2.67 -16.80 -23.83
C THR A 86 1.78 -17.31 -22.72
N ALA A 87 2.07 -16.88 -21.49
CA ALA A 87 1.20 -17.03 -20.33
C ALA A 87 1.01 -15.68 -19.64
N THR A 88 -0.14 -15.47 -19.01
CA THR A 88 -0.51 -14.19 -18.39
C THR A 88 -0.90 -14.33 -16.94
N GLY A 89 -0.42 -13.40 -16.11
CA GLY A 89 -0.89 -13.17 -14.75
C GLY A 89 -1.53 -11.78 -14.66
N VAL A 90 -2.56 -11.63 -13.83
CA VAL A 90 -3.25 -10.34 -13.63
C VAL A 90 -3.31 -9.97 -12.16
N LEU A 91 -3.17 -8.68 -11.88
CA LEU A 91 -3.38 -8.09 -10.56
C LEU A 91 -4.21 -6.82 -10.72
N THR A 92 -5.35 -6.74 -10.03
CA THR A 92 -6.11 -5.49 -9.97
C THR A 92 -5.62 -4.65 -8.80
N VAL A 93 -5.01 -3.51 -9.09
CA VAL A 93 -4.52 -2.56 -8.09
C VAL A 93 -5.42 -1.34 -8.03
N THR A 94 -6.05 -1.11 -6.88
CA THR A 94 -6.87 0.08 -6.64
C THR A 94 -6.04 1.15 -5.96
N LEU A 95 -5.74 2.24 -6.66
CA LEU A 95 -5.16 3.45 -6.09
C LEU A 95 -6.28 4.32 -5.52
N SER A 96 -6.36 4.42 -4.20
CA SER A 96 -7.27 5.34 -3.55
C SER A 96 -6.61 6.73 -3.47
N SER A 97 -6.95 7.63 -4.40
CA SER A 97 -6.39 9.01 -4.40
C SER A 97 -6.98 9.90 -3.30
N THR A 98 -8.12 9.50 -2.75
CA THR A 98 -8.72 10.11 -1.58
C THR A 98 -8.61 9.15 -0.42
N LEU A 99 -7.65 9.43 0.46
CA LEU A 99 -7.86 9.18 1.88
C LEU A 99 -8.99 10.11 2.33
N ALA A 100 -10.22 9.72 2.00
CA ALA A 100 -11.42 10.36 2.49
C ALA A 100 -11.54 9.97 3.95
N PHE A 101 -11.02 10.84 4.82
CA PHE A 101 -11.40 10.78 6.21
C PHE A 101 -12.78 11.42 6.34
N THR A 102 -13.63 10.87 7.19
CA THR A 102 -14.87 11.52 7.56
C THR A 102 -14.57 12.92 8.14
N ASP A 103 -15.40 13.92 7.86
CA ASP A 103 -15.25 15.32 8.30
C ASP A 103 -13.87 15.95 8.00
N ASP A 104 -13.46 16.08 6.73
CA ASP A 104 -12.19 16.71 6.36
C ASP A 104 -12.36 18.09 5.70
N PRO A 105 -11.80 19.19 6.26
CA PRO A 105 -11.03 19.28 7.51
C PRO A 105 -11.91 19.28 8.78
N LEU A 106 -11.36 18.77 9.89
CA LEU A 106 -12.07 18.78 11.19
C LEU A 106 -12.20 20.20 11.74
N VAL A 107 -13.42 20.75 11.76
CA VAL A 107 -13.75 22.01 12.44
C VAL A 107 -14.26 21.73 13.86
N ALA A 108 -13.88 22.57 14.84
CA ALA A 108 -14.25 22.40 16.23
C ALA A 108 -15.79 22.41 16.44
N GLN A 109 -16.27 21.65 17.42
CA GLN A 109 -17.68 21.54 17.86
C GLN A 109 -18.69 20.77 16.97
N ARG A 110 -18.28 20.22 15.82
CA ARG A 110 -19.16 19.35 14.98
C ARG A 110 -18.83 17.85 15.01
N THR A 111 -17.75 17.44 15.68
CA THR A 111 -17.13 16.12 15.52
C THR A 111 -17.53 15.14 16.63
N LEU A 112 -18.71 14.54 16.51
CA LEU A 112 -19.21 13.48 17.41
C LEU A 112 -18.45 12.14 17.31
N SER A 113 -17.57 11.98 16.32
CA SER A 113 -16.97 10.68 15.98
C SER A 113 -15.43 10.66 16.07
N ARG A 114 -14.86 11.14 17.18
CA ARG A 114 -13.39 11.13 17.40
C ARG A 114 -12.78 9.73 17.24
N ALA A 115 -13.44 8.68 17.71
CA ALA A 115 -12.95 7.31 17.58
C ALA A 115 -12.97 6.79 16.12
N LEU A 116 -13.92 7.23 15.30
CA LEU A 116 -13.98 6.89 13.87
C LEU A 116 -12.72 7.40 13.13
N HIS A 117 -12.33 8.64 13.37
CA HIS A 117 -11.14 9.22 12.73
C HIS A 117 -9.84 8.51 13.13
N ILE A 118 -9.77 8.01 14.37
CA ILE A 118 -8.64 7.18 14.81
C ILE A 118 -8.66 5.85 14.09
N THR A 119 -9.82 5.18 13.96
CA THR A 119 -9.91 3.91 13.22
C THR A 119 -9.57 4.06 11.73
N GLU A 120 -10.00 5.15 11.10
CA GLU A 120 -9.62 5.48 9.72
C GLU A 120 -8.09 5.68 9.61
N LEU A 121 -7.50 6.51 10.48
CA LEU A 121 -6.05 6.74 10.49
C LEU A 121 -5.24 5.46 10.73
N ARG A 122 -5.69 4.59 11.65
CA ARG A 122 -5.03 3.30 11.91
C ARG A 122 -5.04 2.39 10.69
N ALA A 123 -6.18 2.26 10.02
CA ALA A 123 -6.31 1.45 8.82
C ALA A 123 -5.35 1.95 7.73
N VAL A 124 -5.33 3.26 7.51
CA VAL A 124 -4.48 3.87 6.49
C VAL A 124 -3.00 3.74 6.83
N ILE A 125 -2.59 4.03 8.07
CA ILE A 125 -1.20 3.86 8.50
C ILE A 125 -0.76 2.40 8.35
N ASN A 126 -1.63 1.42 8.64
CA ASN A 126 -1.31 0.02 8.40
C ASN A 126 -1.09 -0.28 6.91
N SER A 127 -1.90 0.25 5.99
CA SER A 127 -1.66 0.12 4.55
C SER A 127 -0.34 0.76 4.12
N VAL A 128 -0.04 1.96 4.63
CA VAL A 128 1.22 2.69 4.41
C VAL A 128 2.43 1.87 4.88
N ARG A 129 2.33 1.22 6.05
CA ARG A 129 3.38 0.35 6.59
C ARG A 129 3.63 -0.86 5.71
N VAL A 130 2.58 -1.59 5.33
CA VAL A 130 2.68 -2.77 4.46
C VAL A 130 3.30 -2.42 3.11
N ALA A 131 2.92 -1.28 2.52
CA ALA A 131 3.49 -0.79 1.26
C ALA A 131 5.00 -0.49 1.34
N ARG A 132 5.56 -0.35 2.55
CA ARG A 132 6.99 -0.11 2.81
C ARG A 132 7.70 -1.31 3.43
N GLY A 133 7.12 -2.50 3.28
CA GLY A 133 7.71 -3.75 3.78
C GLY A 133 7.65 -3.91 5.31
N LEU A 134 6.87 -3.08 6.01
CA LEU A 134 6.68 -3.20 7.45
C LEU A 134 5.43 -4.01 7.78
N ALA A 135 5.47 -4.78 8.86
CA ALA A 135 4.28 -5.40 9.43
C ALA A 135 3.27 -4.33 9.91
N THR A 136 1.99 -4.69 9.96
CA THR A 136 0.94 -3.85 10.56
C THR A 136 1.29 -3.51 12.01
N PHE A 137 0.86 -2.33 12.47
CA PHE A 137 1.15 -1.89 13.83
C PHE A 137 0.24 -2.60 14.83
N ALA A 138 0.81 -3.06 15.95
CA ALA A 138 0.06 -3.66 17.05
C ALA A 138 -0.51 -2.55 17.95
N TRP A 139 -1.80 -2.25 17.79
CA TRP A 139 -2.51 -1.24 18.57
C TRP A 139 -2.93 -1.77 19.95
N THR A 140 -2.67 -1.04 21.03
CA THR A 140 -3.00 -1.45 22.41
C THR A 140 -4.49 -1.65 22.63
N ASP A 141 -5.31 -0.74 22.09
CA ASP A 141 -6.78 -0.83 22.11
C ASP A 141 -7.27 -1.20 20.69
N PRO A 142 -7.29 -2.47 20.28
CA PRO A 142 -7.52 -2.85 18.87
C PRO A 142 -8.94 -2.54 18.38
N THR A 143 -9.92 -2.46 19.27
CA THR A 143 -11.33 -2.17 18.96
C THR A 143 -11.74 -0.81 19.52
N LEU A 144 -11.97 0.16 18.62
CA LEU A 144 -12.52 1.47 18.97
C LEU A 144 -13.89 1.63 18.29
N THR A 145 -14.94 1.75 19.09
CA THR A 145 -16.31 1.93 18.58
C THR A 145 -16.67 3.41 18.57
N ALA A 146 -17.07 3.93 17.40
CA ALA A 146 -17.52 5.31 17.25
C ALA A 146 -18.65 5.63 18.23
N GLY A 147 -18.57 6.78 18.90
CA GLY A 147 -19.58 7.24 19.87
C GLY A 147 -19.55 6.54 21.24
N SER A 148 -18.75 5.49 21.44
CA SER A 148 -18.72 4.73 22.70
C SER A 148 -17.33 4.66 23.34
N THR A 149 -16.26 4.43 22.56
CA THR A 149 -14.91 4.32 23.12
C THR A 149 -14.27 5.70 23.30
N PRO A 150 -13.84 6.10 24.51
CA PRO A 150 -13.08 7.32 24.70
C PRO A 150 -11.72 7.23 23.98
N VAL A 151 -11.41 8.23 23.16
CA VAL A 151 -10.07 8.34 22.56
C VAL A 151 -9.09 8.81 23.61
N LYS A 152 -8.02 8.03 23.81
CA LYS A 152 -6.99 8.27 24.81
C LYS A 152 -5.72 8.79 24.14
N MET A 153 -4.87 9.45 24.94
CA MET A 153 -3.55 9.92 24.47
C MET A 153 -2.68 8.80 23.91
N VAL A 154 -2.82 7.57 24.43
CA VAL A 154 -2.09 6.40 23.90
C VAL A 154 -2.39 6.18 22.41
N HIS A 155 -3.63 6.40 21.95
CA HIS A 155 -3.96 6.22 20.53
C HIS A 155 -3.23 7.23 19.65
N LEU A 156 -3.12 8.49 20.08
CA LEU A 156 -2.38 9.51 19.35
C LEU A 156 -0.87 9.20 19.31
N ALA A 157 -0.31 8.77 20.44
CA ALA A 157 1.10 8.40 20.54
C ALA A 157 1.43 7.22 19.61
N GLU A 158 0.58 6.19 19.59
CA GLU A 158 0.71 5.03 18.70
C GLU A 158 0.61 5.43 17.22
N LEU A 159 -0.36 6.28 16.85
CA LEU A 159 -0.52 6.75 15.47
C LEU A 159 0.75 7.47 14.98
N ARG A 160 1.27 8.40 15.79
CA ARG A 160 2.52 9.11 15.49
C ARG A 160 3.70 8.15 15.38
N ALA A 161 3.84 7.20 16.30
CA ALA A 161 4.92 6.21 16.26
C ALA A 161 4.85 5.32 15.02
N ALA A 162 3.67 4.79 14.71
CA ALA A 162 3.45 3.91 13.57
C ALA A 162 3.71 4.61 12.23
N LEU A 163 3.32 5.88 12.11
CA LEU A 163 3.58 6.71 10.93
C LEU A 163 5.05 7.09 10.83
N ASN A 164 5.72 7.47 11.92
CA ASN A 164 7.14 7.79 11.93
C ASN A 164 8.01 6.59 11.47
N GLN A 165 7.67 5.37 11.90
CA GLN A 165 8.31 4.15 11.42
C GLN A 165 8.13 3.97 9.91
N ALA A 166 6.93 4.26 9.37
CA ALA A 166 6.71 4.21 7.93
C ALA A 166 7.53 5.28 7.18
N TYR A 167 7.66 6.49 7.72
CA TYR A 167 8.52 7.54 7.15
C TYR A 167 9.99 7.11 7.11
N GLN A 168 10.50 6.49 8.17
CA GLN A 168 11.86 5.95 8.21
C GLN A 168 12.06 4.84 7.17
N ALA A 169 11.12 3.90 7.04
CA ALA A 169 11.17 2.87 6.01
C ALA A 169 11.07 3.45 4.59
N ALA A 170 10.46 4.63 4.42
CA ALA A 170 10.45 5.37 3.15
C ALA A 170 11.73 6.16 2.87
N GLY A 171 12.71 6.17 3.80
CA GLY A 171 13.89 7.05 3.72
C GLY A 171 13.56 8.54 3.82
N ARG A 172 12.40 8.90 4.40
CA ARG A 172 11.94 10.29 4.54
C ARG A 172 12.06 10.77 5.99
N THR A 173 12.30 12.07 6.16
CA THR A 173 12.27 12.71 7.48
C THR A 173 10.86 12.63 8.08
N ALA A 174 10.77 12.21 9.34
CA ALA A 174 9.48 12.09 10.03
C ALA A 174 8.77 13.47 10.17
N PRO A 175 7.44 13.50 10.20
CA PRO A 175 6.68 14.74 10.38
C PRO A 175 6.98 15.41 11.72
N ALA A 176 7.05 16.74 11.72
CA ALA A 176 7.00 17.52 12.95
C ALA A 176 5.55 17.61 13.42
N TYR A 177 5.34 17.39 14.72
CA TYR A 177 4.00 17.47 15.32
C TYR A 177 3.96 18.57 16.38
N THR A 178 2.83 19.27 16.45
CA THR A 178 2.50 20.10 17.61
C THR A 178 2.45 19.23 18.86
N ASP A 179 2.96 19.75 19.97
CA ASP A 179 3.09 19.04 21.25
C ASP A 179 3.83 17.70 21.09
N PRO A 180 5.16 17.72 20.83
CA PRO A 180 5.93 16.53 20.46
C PRO A 180 6.03 15.51 21.58
N THR A 181 6.01 15.95 22.84
CA THR A 181 6.05 15.08 24.02
C THR A 181 4.63 14.75 24.45
N VAL A 182 4.14 13.57 24.04
CA VAL A 182 2.79 13.08 24.37
C VAL A 182 2.73 12.45 25.78
N VAL A 183 3.76 12.68 26.61
CA VAL A 183 3.89 12.09 27.94
C VAL A 183 3.25 13.03 28.97
N GLY A 184 2.07 12.64 29.47
CA GLY A 184 1.57 13.06 30.78
C GLY A 184 1.13 14.51 31.01
N ARG A 185 1.17 15.41 30.02
CA ARG A 185 0.77 16.83 30.23
C ARG A 185 -0.19 17.45 29.20
N LEU A 186 -0.65 16.70 28.21
CA LEU A 186 -1.73 17.18 27.34
C LEU A 186 -3.09 16.83 27.95
N THR A 187 -3.90 17.87 28.17
CA THR A 187 -5.24 17.74 28.76
C THR A 187 -6.31 17.30 27.76
N LEU A 188 -6.05 17.33 26.43
CA LEU A 188 -7.00 16.90 25.41
C LEU A 188 -6.33 16.64 24.04
N ILE A 189 -6.79 15.63 23.30
CA ILE A 189 -6.52 15.53 21.86
C ILE A 189 -7.36 16.57 21.14
N LYS A 190 -6.68 17.53 20.51
CA LYS A 190 -7.30 18.59 19.70
C LYS A 190 -7.40 18.15 18.23
N ALA A 191 -8.29 18.82 17.49
CA ALA A 191 -8.45 18.59 16.05
C ALA A 191 -7.13 18.75 15.27
N ILE A 192 -6.26 19.68 15.71
CA ILE A 192 -4.95 19.91 15.10
C ILE A 192 -4.09 18.63 15.06
N HIS A 193 -4.05 17.84 16.13
CA HIS A 193 -3.25 16.61 16.16
C HIS A 193 -3.72 15.57 15.13
N VAL A 194 -5.03 15.49 14.91
CA VAL A 194 -5.61 14.57 13.92
C VAL A 194 -5.37 15.10 12.51
N ASN A 195 -5.54 16.40 12.28
CA ASN A 195 -5.29 17.03 10.98
C ASN A 195 -3.80 16.92 10.56
N GLU A 196 -2.86 17.08 11.49
CA GLU A 196 -1.42 16.86 11.24
C GLU A 196 -1.14 15.41 10.79
N LEU A 197 -1.74 14.41 11.45
CA LEU A 197 -1.60 13.02 11.06
C LEU A 197 -2.22 12.75 9.68
N ARG A 198 -3.42 13.26 9.39
CA ARG A 198 -4.06 13.12 8.07
C ARG A 198 -3.19 13.72 6.97
N ALA A 199 -2.63 14.91 7.19
CA ALA A 199 -1.73 15.56 6.26
C ALA A 199 -0.43 14.77 6.05
N ALA A 200 0.19 14.30 7.14
CA ALA A 200 1.40 13.49 7.06
C ALA A 200 1.18 12.18 6.29
N VAL A 201 0.08 11.49 6.54
CA VAL A 201 -0.26 10.26 5.81
C VAL A 201 -0.46 10.52 4.30
N ARG A 202 -1.00 11.69 3.91
CA ARG A 202 -1.09 12.09 2.50
C ARG A 202 0.28 12.38 1.90
N ASN A 203 1.16 13.03 2.65
CA ASN A 203 2.48 13.45 2.17
C ASN A 203 3.48 12.30 2.07
N ILE A 204 3.28 11.19 2.79
CA ILE A 204 4.17 10.04 2.68
C ILE A 204 3.81 9.14 1.50
N ASN A 205 2.54 9.11 1.10
CA ASN A 205 2.04 8.28 0.00
C ASN A 205 2.47 8.76 -1.39
#